data_AF-A0A841K8S4-F1
#
_entry.id   AF-A0A841K8S4-F1
#
_cell.length_a   1.000
_cell.length_b   1.000
_cell.length_c   1.000
_cell.angle_alpha   90.00
_cell.angle_beta   90.00
_cell.angle_gamma   90.00
#
_symmetry.space_group_name_H-M   'P 1'
#
loop_
_entity.id
_entity.type
_entity.pdbx_description
1 polymer ?
#
loop_
_entity_poly.entity_id
_entity_poly.type
_entity_poly.pdbx_seq_one_letter_code
_entity_poly.pdbx_strand_id
1 'polypeptide(L)'
;MKENSVGAFSRPHGDIARWHIVLAFTSAIYLYLNLFSSLRFPFLLSGDQIYFWMGAQRIVGGQAIYRDFFQCTPPGTDLVYAACFKVFGETIWVTNAVALVLGVLSACLCFSLARQLMKNAPAMLATALFLVLIYGKFLNATHHWFAVLLIFLAVRVSMERLSIGRMAWSGALLGLASFFNHVHAAAALFAFVIYLLLSGVRKHEERVHMAKSAAALILTFGAVALCLYAHYLGTVGFERLWFCLVQAVSRYAAETPWSFGLPGRLGWRLSPDCCRIWLFTSFCHWSTRLPSGNAGACAATCSFPGTRPRSSV
;
A
#
# COMPACT_ATOMS: atom_id res chain seq x y z
N MET A 1 -42.99 -23.92 -9.49
CA MET A 1 -41.77 -23.09 -9.62
C MET A 1 -40.60 -24.01 -9.29
N LYS A 2 -39.88 -24.50 -10.32
CA LYS A 2 -38.82 -25.51 -10.14
C LYS A 2 -37.59 -24.83 -9.53
N GLU A 3 -37.25 -25.21 -8.31
CA GLU A 3 -35.94 -24.98 -7.72
C GLU A 3 -34.89 -25.66 -8.61
N ASN A 4 -34.18 -24.86 -9.40
CA ASN A 4 -32.93 -25.30 -10.01
C ASN A 4 -31.92 -25.46 -8.88
N SER A 5 -31.79 -26.68 -8.38
CA SER A 5 -30.66 -27.13 -7.60
C SER A 5 -29.39 -26.90 -8.42
N VAL A 6 -28.74 -25.77 -8.20
CA VAL A 6 -27.39 -25.50 -8.70
C VAL A 6 -26.52 -26.59 -8.10
N GLY A 7 -26.19 -27.58 -8.95
CA GLY A 7 -25.39 -28.73 -8.57
C GLY A 7 -24.12 -28.25 -7.86
N ALA A 8 -23.96 -28.69 -6.62
CA ALA A 8 -22.72 -28.57 -5.90
C ALA A 8 -21.66 -29.35 -6.69
N PHE A 9 -20.91 -28.62 -7.52
CA PHE A 9 -19.80 -29.15 -8.28
C PHE A 9 -18.68 -29.46 -7.28
N SER A 10 -18.73 -30.66 -6.70
CA SER A 10 -17.70 -31.21 -5.83
C SER A 10 -16.39 -31.32 -6.63
N ARG A 11 -15.57 -30.27 -6.57
CA ARG A 11 -14.26 -30.23 -7.23
C ARG A 11 -13.30 -31.14 -6.46
N PRO A 12 -12.62 -32.09 -7.13
CA PRO A 12 -11.59 -32.90 -6.48
C PRO A 12 -10.49 -31.99 -5.91
N HIS A 13 -10.25 -32.09 -4.60
CA HIS A 13 -9.30 -31.22 -3.88
C HIS A 13 -7.85 -31.32 -4.40
N GLY A 14 -7.48 -32.44 -5.04
CA GLY A 14 -6.13 -32.69 -5.56
C GLY A 14 -5.70 -31.79 -6.74
N ASP A 15 -6.63 -31.34 -7.58
CA ASP A 15 -6.29 -30.47 -8.72
C ASP A 15 -5.95 -29.05 -8.27
N ILE A 16 -6.48 -28.61 -7.13
CA ILE A 16 -6.37 -27.23 -6.68
C ILE A 16 -4.92 -26.86 -6.39
N ALA A 17 -4.20 -27.71 -5.67
CA ALA A 17 -2.80 -27.47 -5.32
C ALA A 17 -1.93 -27.41 -6.58
N ARG A 18 -2.16 -28.32 -7.54
CA ARG A 18 -1.43 -28.37 -8.81
C ARG A 18 -1.52 -27.05 -9.57
N TRP A 19 -2.72 -26.49 -9.72
CA TRP A 19 -2.89 -25.21 -10.41
C TRP A 19 -2.20 -24.04 -9.70
N HIS A 20 -2.24 -23.99 -8.36
CA HIS A 20 -1.53 -22.94 -7.61
C HIS A 20 -0.02 -23.07 -7.72
N ILE A 21 0.53 -24.30 -7.68
CA ILE A 21 1.96 -24.55 -7.84
C ILE A 21 2.42 -24.12 -9.24
N VAL A 22 1.72 -24.56 -10.29
CA VAL A 22 2.03 -24.18 -11.67
C VAL A 22 2.00 -22.66 -11.82
N LEU A 23 0.93 -22.03 -11.35
CA LEU A 23 0.79 -20.57 -11.43
C LEU A 23 1.89 -19.84 -10.65
N ALA A 24 2.17 -20.25 -9.41
CA ALA A 24 3.19 -19.62 -8.58
C ALA A 24 4.57 -19.73 -9.23
N PHE A 25 4.90 -20.91 -9.75
CA PHE A 25 6.16 -21.15 -10.44
C PHE A 25 6.28 -20.34 -11.73
N THR A 26 5.25 -20.36 -12.60
CA THR A 26 5.27 -19.57 -13.84
C THR A 26 5.30 -18.07 -13.58
N SER A 27 4.59 -17.60 -12.54
CA SER A 27 4.60 -16.19 -12.12
C SER A 27 5.98 -15.79 -11.60
N ALA A 28 6.60 -16.65 -10.78
CA ALA A 28 7.95 -16.41 -10.27
C ALA A 28 8.97 -16.33 -11.41
N ILE A 29 8.91 -17.23 -12.40
CA ILE A 29 9.78 -17.19 -13.58
C ILE A 29 9.57 -15.89 -14.36
N TYR A 30 8.32 -15.55 -14.69
CA TYR A 30 8.00 -14.33 -15.43
C TYR A 30 8.53 -13.08 -14.70
N LEU A 31 8.21 -12.94 -13.41
CA LEU A 31 8.63 -11.79 -12.62
C LEU A 31 10.15 -11.75 -12.46
N TYR A 32 10.79 -12.90 -12.23
CA TYR A 32 12.23 -12.99 -12.11
C TYR A 32 12.94 -12.48 -13.37
N LEU A 33 12.50 -12.94 -14.55
CA LEU A 33 13.08 -12.51 -15.83
C LEU A 33 12.89 -11.01 -16.10
N ASN A 34 11.85 -10.39 -15.54
CA ASN A 34 11.61 -8.94 -15.68
C ASN A 34 12.30 -8.11 -14.59
N LEU A 35 12.68 -8.72 -13.46
CA LEU A 35 13.30 -8.04 -12.31
C LEU A 35 14.83 -8.20 -12.26
N PHE A 36 15.35 -9.26 -12.89
CA PHE A 36 16.75 -9.65 -12.81
C PHE A 36 17.28 -10.06 -14.19
N SER A 37 18.46 -9.54 -14.55
CA SER A 37 19.20 -10.04 -15.72
C SER A 37 19.92 -11.36 -15.40
N SER A 38 20.37 -11.53 -14.15
CA SER A 38 20.96 -12.76 -13.62
C SER A 38 20.82 -12.78 -12.09
N LEU A 39 21.24 -13.88 -11.43
CA LEU A 39 21.17 -14.01 -9.96
C LEU A 39 21.76 -12.81 -9.19
N ARG A 40 22.74 -12.11 -9.76
CA ARG A 40 23.47 -11.01 -9.11
C ARG A 40 23.11 -9.62 -9.63
N PHE A 41 22.40 -9.50 -10.74
CA PHE A 41 22.19 -8.22 -11.42
C PHE A 41 20.69 -7.87 -11.47
N PRO A 42 20.16 -7.21 -10.42
CA PRO A 42 18.80 -6.68 -10.43
C PRO A 42 18.71 -5.45 -11.35
N PHE A 43 17.58 -5.27 -12.03
CA PHE A 43 17.31 -4.03 -12.74
C PHE A 43 16.97 -2.91 -11.77
N LEU A 44 17.47 -1.71 -12.03
CA LEU A 44 17.06 -0.52 -11.30
C LEU A 44 15.68 -0.08 -11.81
N LEU A 45 14.67 -0.33 -10.99
CA LEU A 45 13.29 0.04 -11.30
C LEU A 45 13.08 1.53 -11.01
N SER A 46 12.43 2.21 -11.95
CA SER A 46 12.03 3.62 -11.79
C SER A 46 10.70 3.73 -11.01
N GLY A 47 10.32 4.95 -10.66
CA GLY A 47 9.07 5.26 -9.96
C GLY A 47 9.25 5.48 -8.46
N ASP A 48 8.15 5.35 -7.72
CA ASP A 48 8.07 5.68 -6.29
C ASP A 48 8.80 4.69 -5.37
N GLN A 49 9.19 3.52 -5.89
CA GLN A 49 9.97 2.53 -5.13
C GLN A 49 11.29 3.10 -4.57
N ILE A 50 11.92 4.03 -5.30
CA ILE A 50 13.18 4.64 -4.87
C ILE A 50 12.99 5.47 -3.59
N TYR A 51 11.82 6.09 -3.39
CA TYR A 51 11.53 6.85 -2.17
C TYR A 51 11.44 5.93 -0.97
N PHE A 52 10.83 4.76 -1.11
CA PHE A 52 10.73 3.77 -0.04
C PHE A 52 12.07 3.12 0.28
N TRP A 53 12.93 2.92 -0.71
CA TRP A 53 14.31 2.52 -0.47
C TRP A 53 15.03 3.59 0.36
N MET A 54 15.06 4.84 -0.10
CA MET A 54 15.73 5.92 0.64
C MET A 54 15.17 6.09 2.06
N GLY A 55 13.84 6.04 2.22
CA GLY A 55 13.18 6.10 3.52
C GLY A 55 13.62 4.96 4.45
N ALA A 56 13.68 3.74 3.94
CA ALA A 56 14.15 2.58 4.69
C ALA A 56 15.61 2.69 5.12
N GLN A 57 16.53 3.19 4.27
CA GLN A 57 17.94 3.41 4.67
C GLN A 57 18.03 4.41 5.82
N ARG A 58 17.23 5.48 5.77
CA ARG A 58 17.17 6.48 6.84
C ARG A 58 16.66 5.88 8.14
N ILE A 59 15.65 5.02 8.09
CA ILE A 59 15.14 4.29 9.26
C ILE A 59 16.19 3.33 9.83
N VAL A 60 16.91 2.59 8.98
CA VAL A 60 18.03 1.73 9.42
C VAL A 60 19.13 2.56 10.08
N GLY A 61 19.41 3.75 9.55
CA GLY A 61 20.32 4.75 10.13
C GLY A 61 19.79 5.47 11.39
N GLY A 62 18.64 5.07 11.94
CA GLY A 62 18.11 5.59 13.20
C GLY A 62 17.21 6.83 13.08
N GLN A 63 16.86 7.26 11.87
CA GLN A 63 15.94 8.38 11.67
C GLN A 63 14.48 7.92 11.75
N ALA A 64 13.64 8.69 12.42
CA ALA A 64 12.21 8.45 12.54
C ALA A 64 11.43 9.12 11.40
N ILE A 65 10.61 8.34 10.70
CA ILE A 65 9.70 8.83 9.65
C ILE A 65 8.72 9.87 10.21
N TYR A 66 8.39 10.86 9.38
CA TYR A 66 7.63 12.08 9.69
C TYR A 66 8.30 13.05 10.65
N ARG A 67 9.14 12.58 11.60
CA ARG A 67 9.86 13.44 12.55
C ARG A 67 11.15 14.00 11.97
N ASP A 68 11.99 13.11 11.44
CA ASP A 68 13.33 13.45 10.96
C ASP A 68 13.35 13.59 9.43
N PHE A 69 12.34 13.03 8.76
CA PHE A 69 12.15 13.20 7.33
C PHE A 69 10.70 13.17 6.90
N PHE A 70 10.42 13.83 5.78
CA PHE A 70 9.08 13.92 5.21
C PHE A 70 8.76 12.69 4.36
N GLN A 71 7.54 12.18 4.51
CA GLN A 71 6.93 11.17 3.65
C GLN A 71 5.44 11.50 3.52
N CYS A 72 4.88 11.39 2.32
CA CYS A 72 3.45 11.64 2.05
C CYS A 72 2.59 10.38 2.02
N THR A 73 3.22 9.22 2.12
CA THR A 73 2.60 7.89 2.18
C THR A 73 2.66 7.33 3.60
N PRO A 74 1.73 6.44 3.99
CA PRO A 74 1.81 5.69 5.23
C PRO A 74 3.13 4.92 5.42
N PRO A 75 3.56 4.68 6.67
CA PRO A 75 4.92 4.22 6.95
C PRO A 75 5.12 2.72 6.70
N GLY A 76 4.06 1.95 6.42
CA GLY A 76 4.12 0.49 6.35
C GLY A 76 5.13 -0.04 5.34
N THR A 77 5.24 0.59 4.16
CA THR A 77 6.19 0.16 3.12
C THR A 77 7.64 0.45 3.52
N ASP A 78 7.90 1.65 4.05
CA ASP A 78 9.23 2.03 4.56
C ASP A 78 9.69 1.09 5.68
N LEU A 79 8.77 0.70 6.57
CA LEU A 79 9.06 -0.26 7.64
C LEU A 79 9.35 -1.68 7.13
N VAL A 80 8.59 -2.16 6.13
CA VAL A 80 8.87 -3.47 5.50
C VAL A 80 10.25 -3.48 4.90
N TYR A 81 10.62 -2.46 4.13
CA TYR A 81 11.96 -2.38 3.56
C TYR A 81 13.05 -2.19 4.60
N ALA A 82 12.82 -1.39 5.64
CA ALA A 82 13.78 -1.23 6.73
C ALA A 82 14.03 -2.57 7.45
N ALA A 83 12.99 -3.37 7.68
CA ALA A 83 13.13 -4.71 8.24
C ALA A 83 13.92 -5.63 7.30
N CYS A 84 13.62 -5.64 5.99
CA CYS A 84 14.36 -6.43 5.02
C CYS A 84 15.84 -6.00 4.92
N PHE A 85 16.14 -4.70 4.94
CA PHE A 85 17.50 -4.20 4.89
C PHE A 85 18.32 -4.53 6.13
N LYS A 86 17.69 -4.59 7.31
CA LYS A 86 18.37 -5.08 8.53
C LYS A 86 18.80 -6.55 8.42
N VAL A 87 18.05 -7.37 7.68
CA VAL A 87 18.32 -8.81 7.54
C VAL A 87 19.23 -9.11 6.35
N PHE A 88 19.00 -8.46 5.21
CA PHE A 88 19.61 -8.80 3.92
C PHE A 88 20.58 -7.73 3.39
N GLY A 89 20.70 -6.59 4.07
CA GLY A 89 21.50 -5.44 3.64
C GLY A 89 20.76 -4.47 2.72
N GLU A 90 21.30 -3.26 2.58
CA GLU A 90 20.73 -2.15 1.82
C GLU A 90 21.06 -2.25 0.32
N THR A 91 20.46 -3.21 -0.38
CA THR A 91 20.72 -3.46 -1.81
C THR A 91 19.46 -3.43 -2.66
N ILE A 92 19.59 -3.03 -3.95
CA ILE A 92 18.50 -3.10 -4.97
C ILE A 92 17.91 -4.51 -5.06
N TRP A 93 18.77 -5.51 -4.86
CA TRP A 93 18.34 -6.89 -4.95
C TRP A 93 17.18 -7.19 -3.99
N VAL A 94 17.26 -6.66 -2.76
CA VAL A 94 16.21 -6.82 -1.75
C VAL A 94 14.90 -6.17 -2.20
N THR A 95 14.95 -4.98 -2.81
CA THR A 95 13.73 -4.32 -3.28
C THR A 95 13.05 -5.09 -4.41
N ASN A 96 13.83 -5.68 -5.32
CA ASN A 96 13.30 -6.51 -6.41
C ASN A 96 12.79 -7.86 -5.88
N ALA A 97 13.46 -8.45 -4.89
CA ALA A 97 12.99 -9.68 -4.25
C ALA A 97 11.63 -9.49 -3.55
N VAL A 98 11.44 -8.36 -2.86
CA VAL A 98 10.14 -8.01 -2.26
C VAL A 98 9.06 -7.84 -3.34
N ALA A 99 9.37 -7.17 -4.47
CA ALA A 99 8.46 -7.07 -5.61
C ALA A 99 8.10 -8.46 -6.18
N LEU A 100 9.08 -9.35 -6.36
CA LEU A 100 8.83 -10.70 -6.83
C LEU A 100 7.85 -11.45 -5.91
N VAL A 101 8.13 -11.46 -4.60
CA VAL A 101 7.28 -12.15 -3.61
C VAL A 101 5.87 -11.56 -3.61
N LEU A 102 5.76 -10.23 -3.60
CA LEU A 102 4.48 -9.53 -3.60
C LEU A 102 3.66 -9.84 -4.86
N GLY A 103 4.31 -9.90 -6.03
CA GLY A 103 3.68 -10.27 -7.29
C GLY A 103 3.18 -11.71 -7.32
N VAL A 104 3.99 -12.67 -6.85
CA VAL A 104 3.60 -14.09 -6.77
C VAL A 104 2.41 -14.28 -5.82
N LEU A 105 2.45 -13.66 -4.64
CA LEU A 105 1.34 -13.73 -3.68
C LEU A 105 0.06 -13.11 -4.26
N SER A 106 0.18 -11.96 -4.94
CA SER A 106 -0.93 -11.29 -5.60
C SER A 106 -1.53 -12.14 -6.71
N ALA A 107 -0.69 -12.81 -7.53
CA ALA A 107 -1.15 -13.72 -8.57
C ALA A 107 -1.90 -14.92 -7.99
N CYS A 108 -1.35 -15.58 -6.97
CA CYS A 108 -2.00 -16.71 -6.31
C CYS A 108 -3.37 -16.32 -5.73
N LEU A 109 -3.45 -15.15 -5.11
CA LEU A 109 -4.69 -14.65 -4.51
C LEU A 109 -5.71 -14.24 -5.57
N CYS A 110 -5.27 -13.57 -6.64
CA CYS A 110 -6.09 -13.23 -7.80
C CYS A 110 -6.70 -14.50 -8.42
N PHE A 111 -5.90 -15.56 -8.59
CA PHE A 111 -6.39 -16.84 -9.09
C PHE A 111 -7.40 -17.50 -8.15
N SER A 112 -7.13 -17.47 -6.83
CA SER A 112 -8.07 -17.97 -5.83
C SER A 112 -9.40 -17.21 -5.86
N LEU A 113 -9.40 -15.91 -6.14
CA LEU A 113 -10.62 -15.10 -6.29
C LEU A 113 -11.33 -15.41 -7.61
N ALA A 114 -10.61 -15.38 -8.73
CA ALA A 114 -11.16 -15.64 -10.06
C ALA A 114 -11.86 -17.01 -10.13
N ARG A 115 -11.26 -18.04 -9.53
CA ARG A 115 -11.81 -19.40 -9.51
C ARG A 115 -13.14 -19.56 -8.77
N GLN A 116 -13.51 -18.61 -7.91
CA GLN A 116 -14.83 -18.62 -7.29
C GLN A 116 -15.91 -18.14 -8.26
N LEU A 117 -15.52 -17.44 -9.34
CA LEU A 117 -16.42 -16.90 -10.36
C LEU A 117 -16.40 -17.74 -11.65
N MET A 118 -15.28 -18.41 -11.96
CA MET A 118 -15.09 -19.12 -13.22
C MET A 118 -14.34 -20.46 -13.07
N LYS A 119 -14.28 -21.23 -14.17
CA LYS A 119 -13.50 -22.49 -14.25
C LYS A 119 -11.98 -22.20 -14.21
N ASN A 120 -11.16 -23.24 -13.98
CA ASN A 120 -9.72 -23.07 -13.78
C ASN A 120 -9.00 -22.40 -14.96
N ALA A 121 -9.26 -22.82 -16.21
CA ALA A 121 -8.61 -22.24 -17.39
C ALA A 121 -8.87 -20.73 -17.57
N PRO A 122 -10.13 -20.22 -17.60
CA PRO A 122 -10.36 -18.79 -17.68
C PRO A 122 -9.88 -18.04 -16.43
N ALA A 123 -9.89 -18.66 -15.25
CA ALA A 123 -9.32 -18.05 -14.05
C ALA A 123 -7.81 -17.84 -14.18
N MET A 124 -7.08 -18.81 -14.76
CA MET A 124 -5.66 -18.66 -15.05
C MET A 124 -5.42 -17.55 -16.06
N LEU A 125 -6.22 -17.47 -17.13
CA LEU A 125 -6.10 -16.41 -18.11
C LEU A 125 -6.32 -15.04 -17.47
N ALA A 126 -7.36 -14.88 -16.65
CA ALA A 126 -7.61 -13.64 -15.91
C ALA A 126 -6.44 -13.25 -15.01
N THR A 127 -5.86 -14.22 -14.29
CA THR A 127 -4.68 -13.97 -13.45
C THR A 127 -3.43 -13.65 -14.27
N ALA A 128 -3.22 -14.31 -15.40
CA ALA A 128 -2.11 -14.01 -16.30
C ALA A 128 -2.24 -12.60 -16.87
N LEU A 129 -3.44 -12.19 -17.28
CA LEU A 129 -3.71 -10.82 -17.73
C LEU A 129 -3.47 -9.80 -16.62
N PHE A 130 -3.91 -10.07 -15.39
CA PHE A 130 -3.60 -9.24 -14.22
C PHE A 130 -2.08 -9.12 -14.02
N LEU A 131 -1.37 -10.24 -14.01
CA LEU A 131 0.07 -10.28 -13.74
C LEU A 131 0.87 -9.57 -14.83
N VAL A 132 0.52 -9.74 -16.09
CA VAL A 132 1.28 -9.15 -17.22
C VAL A 132 0.89 -7.69 -17.43
N LEU A 133 -0.40 -7.38 -17.53
CA LEU A 133 -0.87 -6.06 -17.96
C LEU A 133 -0.95 -5.04 -16.82
N ILE A 134 -1.16 -5.50 -15.58
CA ILE A 134 -1.35 -4.62 -14.43
C ILE A 134 -0.11 -4.65 -13.55
N TYR A 135 0.25 -5.82 -13.03
CA TYR A 135 1.42 -5.94 -12.14
C TYR A 135 2.74 -5.72 -12.89
N GLY A 136 2.92 -6.35 -14.05
CA GLY A 136 4.12 -6.23 -14.86
C GLY A 136 4.34 -4.82 -15.44
N LYS A 137 3.27 -4.07 -15.69
CA LYS A 137 3.36 -2.66 -16.12
C LYS A 137 3.89 -1.76 -15.00
N PHE A 138 3.48 -2.01 -13.76
CA PHE A 138 3.91 -1.28 -12.57
C PHE A 138 4.73 -2.21 -11.67
N LEU A 139 5.79 -2.78 -12.26
CA LEU A 139 6.62 -3.81 -11.65
C LEU A 139 7.50 -3.20 -10.56
N ASN A 140 6.90 -2.90 -9.42
CA ASN A 140 7.57 -2.36 -8.24
C ASN A 140 6.83 -2.80 -6.96
N ALA A 141 7.53 -2.87 -5.82
CA ALA A 141 6.90 -3.15 -4.54
C ALA A 141 6.64 -1.84 -3.80
N THR A 142 5.59 -1.15 -4.24
CA THR A 142 5.17 0.13 -3.67
C THR A 142 4.01 -0.05 -2.72
N HIS A 143 3.74 1.00 -1.97
CA HIS A 143 2.66 1.07 -0.99
C HIS A 143 1.27 0.71 -1.54
N HIS A 144 1.04 0.87 -2.86
CA HIS A 144 -0.18 0.44 -3.53
C HIS A 144 -0.35 -1.08 -3.50
N TRP A 145 0.69 -1.83 -3.88
CA TRP A 145 0.59 -3.28 -4.05
C TRP A 145 0.43 -4.03 -2.72
N PHE A 146 1.06 -3.55 -1.64
CA PHE A 146 0.83 -4.09 -0.30
C PHE A 146 -0.62 -3.91 0.14
N ALA A 147 -1.19 -2.72 -0.06
CA ALA A 147 -2.59 -2.45 0.25
C ALA A 147 -3.53 -3.32 -0.58
N VAL A 148 -3.30 -3.44 -1.90
CA VAL A 148 -4.11 -4.26 -2.81
C VAL A 148 -4.08 -5.73 -2.40
N LEU A 149 -2.92 -6.29 -2.04
CA LEU A 149 -2.82 -7.67 -1.56
C LEU A 149 -3.70 -7.91 -0.33
N LEU A 150 -3.65 -7.01 0.65
CA LEU A 150 -4.46 -7.11 1.87
C LEU A 150 -5.95 -6.92 1.60
N ILE A 151 -6.31 -6.05 0.65
CA ILE A 151 -7.70 -5.88 0.20
C ILE A 151 -8.19 -7.15 -0.50
N PHE A 152 -7.39 -7.76 -1.38
CA PHE A 152 -7.72 -9.05 -2.00
C PHE A 152 -7.93 -10.14 -0.95
N LEU A 153 -7.14 -10.14 0.13
CA LEU A 153 -7.30 -11.09 1.21
C LEU A 153 -8.59 -10.83 1.99
N ALA A 154 -8.91 -9.55 2.26
CA ALA A 154 -10.16 -9.15 2.89
C ALA A 154 -11.38 -9.58 2.05
N VAL A 155 -11.33 -9.40 0.73
CA VAL A 155 -12.37 -9.88 -0.20
C VAL A 155 -12.45 -11.40 -0.14
N ARG A 156 -11.32 -12.10 -0.23
CA ARG A 156 -11.25 -13.56 -0.20
C ARG A 156 -11.89 -14.17 1.04
N VAL A 157 -11.66 -13.57 2.21
CA VAL A 157 -12.24 -13.99 3.51
C VAL A 157 -13.75 -13.81 3.51
N SER A 158 -14.26 -12.73 2.91
CA SER A 158 -15.67 -12.36 2.93
C SER A 158 -16.51 -13.01 1.83
N MET A 159 -15.89 -13.45 0.74
CA MET A 159 -16.57 -13.87 -0.49
C MET A 159 -17.44 -15.12 -0.33
N GLU A 160 -17.04 -16.05 0.53
CA GLU A 160 -17.74 -17.33 0.72
C GLU A 160 -19.01 -17.22 1.59
N ARG A 161 -18.99 -16.36 2.62
CA ARG A 161 -20.11 -16.21 3.58
C ARG A 161 -19.99 -14.90 4.33
N LEU A 162 -21.10 -14.17 4.41
CA LEU A 162 -21.24 -12.99 5.25
C LEU A 162 -21.49 -13.45 6.69
N SER A 163 -20.48 -13.32 7.52
CA SER A 163 -20.57 -13.58 8.96
C SER A 163 -19.82 -12.48 9.69
N ILE A 164 -20.26 -12.20 10.91
CA ILE A 164 -19.66 -11.15 11.76
C ILE A 164 -18.16 -11.38 11.92
N GLY A 165 -17.73 -12.62 12.17
CA GLY A 165 -16.30 -12.96 12.31
C GLY A 165 -15.50 -12.73 11.03
N ARG A 166 -16.05 -13.04 9.86
CA ARG A 166 -15.38 -12.77 8.58
C ARG A 166 -15.30 -11.28 8.27
N MET A 167 -16.35 -10.51 8.60
CA MET A 167 -16.31 -9.06 8.48
C MET A 167 -15.30 -8.43 9.45
N ALA A 168 -15.18 -8.94 10.67
CA ALA A 168 -14.14 -8.52 11.61
C ALA A 168 -12.73 -8.77 11.05
N TRP A 169 -12.47 -9.94 10.47
CA TRP A 169 -11.19 -10.22 9.80
C TRP A 169 -10.94 -9.33 8.59
N SER A 170 -11.95 -9.11 7.75
CA SER A 170 -11.84 -8.17 6.63
C SER A 170 -11.56 -6.75 7.12
N GLY A 171 -12.21 -6.30 8.19
CA GLY A 171 -11.98 -4.97 8.78
C GLY A 171 -10.56 -4.83 9.31
N ALA A 172 -10.05 -5.83 10.03
CA ALA A 172 -8.67 -5.88 10.49
C ALA A 172 -7.66 -5.83 9.32
N LEU A 173 -7.90 -6.61 8.26
CA LEU A 173 -7.05 -6.61 7.05
C LEU A 173 -7.08 -5.26 6.32
N LEU A 174 -8.24 -4.60 6.23
CA LEU A 174 -8.37 -3.25 5.68
C LEU A 174 -7.68 -2.20 6.57
N GLY A 175 -7.73 -2.37 7.90
CA GLY A 175 -7.01 -1.54 8.85
C GLY A 175 -5.49 -1.64 8.64
N LEU A 176 -4.98 -2.86 8.46
CA LEU A 176 -3.59 -3.08 8.08
C LEU A 176 -3.27 -2.52 6.69
N ALA A 177 -4.17 -2.66 5.72
CA ALA A 177 -4.01 -2.07 4.38
C ALA A 177 -3.88 -0.53 4.44
N SER A 178 -4.57 0.12 5.37
CA SER A 178 -4.50 1.57 5.56
C SER A 178 -3.11 2.06 6.00
N PHE A 179 -2.32 1.17 6.60
CA PHE A 179 -0.95 1.43 7.01
C PHE A 179 0.05 1.39 5.84
N PHE A 180 -0.39 0.89 4.68
CA PHE A 180 0.34 0.98 3.41
C PHE A 180 -0.28 2.07 2.53
N ASN A 181 -1.59 2.08 2.36
CA ASN A 181 -2.29 3.11 1.59
C ASN A 181 -3.69 3.39 2.15
N HIS A 182 -3.84 4.51 2.84
CA HIS A 182 -5.09 4.88 3.51
C HIS A 182 -6.24 5.18 2.53
N VAL A 183 -5.95 5.71 1.33
CA VAL A 183 -6.98 5.99 0.32
C VAL A 183 -7.58 4.71 -0.24
N HIS A 184 -6.74 3.73 -0.59
CA HIS A 184 -7.21 2.42 -1.08
C HIS A 184 -8.00 1.67 -0.02
N ALA A 185 -7.51 1.69 1.23
CA ALA A 185 -8.20 1.05 2.34
C ALA A 185 -9.55 1.71 2.64
N ALA A 186 -9.64 3.04 2.60
CA ALA A 186 -10.89 3.77 2.79
C ALA A 186 -11.90 3.48 1.67
N ALA A 187 -11.45 3.47 0.41
CA ALA A 187 -12.29 3.12 -0.73
C ALA A 187 -12.83 1.69 -0.63
N ALA A 188 -11.97 0.74 -0.24
CA ALA A 188 -12.37 -0.64 0.00
C ALA A 188 -13.38 -0.75 1.16
N LEU A 189 -13.12 -0.10 2.30
CA LEU A 189 -14.05 -0.09 3.44
C LEU A 189 -15.44 0.43 3.02
N PHE A 190 -15.49 1.53 2.27
CA PHE A 190 -16.72 2.09 1.74
C PHE A 190 -17.45 1.09 0.81
N ALA A 191 -16.72 0.43 -0.08
CA ALA A 191 -17.27 -0.59 -0.97
C ALA A 191 -17.87 -1.78 -0.20
N PHE A 192 -17.19 -2.25 0.86
CA PHE A 192 -17.72 -3.29 1.75
C PHE A 192 -18.99 -2.84 2.48
N VAL A 193 -19.02 -1.62 3.01
CA VAL A 193 -20.20 -1.07 3.68
C VAL A 193 -21.38 -0.99 2.70
N ILE A 194 -21.18 -0.43 1.50
CA ILE A 194 -22.20 -0.40 0.45
C ILE A 194 -22.67 -1.81 0.11
N TYR A 195 -21.75 -2.76 -0.09
CA TYR A 195 -22.09 -4.13 -0.41
C TYR A 195 -22.95 -4.79 0.66
N LEU A 196 -22.66 -4.57 1.94
CA LEU A 196 -23.48 -5.07 3.06
C LEU A 196 -24.88 -4.43 3.07
N LEU A 197 -24.97 -3.12 2.83
CA LEU A 197 -26.25 -2.40 2.74
C LEU A 197 -27.10 -2.94 1.58
N LEU A 198 -26.51 -3.10 0.40
CA LEU A 198 -27.20 -3.64 -0.79
C LEU A 198 -27.59 -5.12 -0.63
N SER A 199 -26.75 -5.91 0.06
CA SER A 199 -27.02 -7.32 0.32
C SER A 199 -28.19 -7.50 1.28
N GLY A 200 -28.28 -6.67 2.33
CA GLY A 200 -29.39 -6.67 3.28
C GLY A 200 -30.73 -6.21 2.72
N VAL A 201 -30.75 -5.51 1.57
CA VAL A 201 -31.99 -5.18 0.84
C VAL A 201 -32.47 -6.37 0.00
N ARG A 202 -31.55 -7.16 -0.55
CA ARG A 202 -31.88 -8.26 -1.48
C ARG A 202 -32.26 -9.55 -0.77
N LYS A 203 -31.56 -9.87 0.31
CA LYS A 203 -31.87 -11.02 1.16
C LYS A 203 -32.59 -10.43 2.36
N HIS A 204 -33.79 -10.91 2.65
CA HIS A 204 -34.59 -10.49 3.81
C HIS A 204 -33.96 -10.97 5.14
N GLU A 205 -32.61 -10.96 5.22
CA GLU A 205 -31.82 -11.22 6.41
C GLU A 205 -32.14 -10.16 7.47
N GLU A 206 -32.09 -10.55 8.74
CA GLU A 206 -32.37 -9.65 9.84
C GLU A 206 -31.42 -8.44 9.75
N ARG A 207 -32.00 -7.24 9.59
CA ARG A 207 -31.26 -5.96 9.55
C ARG A 207 -30.24 -5.83 10.68
N VAL A 208 -30.54 -6.44 11.83
CA VAL A 208 -29.67 -6.55 13.00
C VAL A 208 -28.36 -7.28 12.68
N HIS A 209 -28.40 -8.39 11.93
CA HIS A 209 -27.20 -9.13 11.55
C HIS A 209 -26.29 -8.33 10.61
N MET A 210 -26.89 -7.61 9.65
CA MET A 210 -26.16 -6.71 8.75
C MET A 210 -25.52 -5.54 9.50
N ALA A 211 -26.26 -4.91 10.42
CA ALA A 211 -25.75 -3.84 11.26
C ALA A 211 -24.58 -4.32 12.14
N LYS A 212 -24.70 -5.49 12.77
CA LYS A 212 -23.61 -6.11 13.55
C LYS A 212 -22.38 -6.41 12.69
N SER A 213 -22.58 -6.87 11.45
CA SER A 213 -21.51 -7.18 10.51
C SER A 213 -20.78 -5.92 10.04
N ALA A 214 -21.50 -4.84 9.72
CA ALA A 214 -20.92 -3.55 9.37
C ALA A 214 -20.20 -2.90 10.57
N ALA A 215 -20.78 -2.98 11.76
CA ALA A 215 -20.15 -2.50 12.98
C ALA A 215 -18.84 -3.26 13.26
N ALA A 216 -18.84 -4.60 13.16
CA ALA A 216 -17.63 -5.40 13.33
C ALA A 216 -16.53 -5.03 12.33
N LEU A 217 -16.88 -4.83 11.05
CA LEU A 217 -15.96 -4.36 10.02
C LEU A 217 -15.32 -3.02 10.38
N ILE A 218 -16.14 -2.02 10.74
CA ILE A 218 -15.68 -0.65 11.03
C ILE A 218 -14.86 -0.60 12.32
N LEU A 219 -15.32 -1.28 13.38
CA LEU A 219 -14.64 -1.28 14.68
C LEU A 219 -13.27 -1.94 14.58
N THR A 220 -13.15 -3.07 13.88
CA THR A 220 -11.86 -3.76 13.71
C THR A 220 -10.92 -3.00 12.77
N PHE A 221 -11.44 -2.37 11.71
CA PHE A 221 -10.67 -1.44 10.88
C PHE A 221 -10.08 -0.31 11.73
N GLY A 222 -10.92 0.37 12.50
CA GLY A 222 -10.52 1.48 13.36
C GLY A 222 -9.53 1.05 14.44
N ALA A 223 -9.77 -0.09 15.10
CA ALA A 223 -8.89 -0.61 16.14
C ALA A 223 -7.49 -0.95 15.62
N VAL A 224 -7.39 -1.66 14.48
CA VAL A 224 -6.09 -1.99 13.88
C VAL A 224 -5.38 -0.75 13.36
N ALA A 225 -6.09 0.14 12.66
CA ALA A 225 -5.51 1.40 12.20
C ALA A 225 -4.98 2.23 13.38
N LEU A 226 -5.80 2.42 14.42
CA LEU A 226 -5.38 3.16 15.62
C LEU A 226 -4.16 2.51 16.28
N CYS A 227 -4.14 1.18 16.42
CA CYS A 227 -3.00 0.46 16.98
C CYS A 227 -1.71 0.71 16.19
N LEU A 228 -1.76 0.68 14.86
CA LEU A 228 -0.61 0.89 13.99
C LEU A 228 -0.13 2.35 14.00
N TYR A 229 -1.06 3.31 14.09
CA TYR A 229 -0.74 4.73 14.12
C TYR A 229 -0.46 5.28 15.52
N ALA A 230 -0.76 4.54 16.59
CA ALA A 230 -0.62 5.00 17.98
C ALA A 230 0.79 5.49 18.31
N HIS A 231 1.82 4.72 17.91
CA HIS A 231 3.21 5.10 18.13
C HIS A 231 3.53 6.46 17.46
N TYR A 232 3.12 6.64 16.21
CA TYR A 232 3.36 7.86 15.46
C TYR A 232 2.57 9.05 16.02
N LEU A 233 1.34 8.83 16.46
CA LEU A 233 0.54 9.87 17.12
C LEU A 233 1.23 10.37 18.38
N GLY A 234 1.82 9.47 19.17
CA GLY A 234 2.56 9.82 20.39
C GLY A 234 3.92 10.49 20.14
N THR A 235 4.67 10.09 19.11
CA THR A 235 6.03 10.62 18.88
C THR A 235 6.09 11.81 17.93
N VAL A 236 5.22 11.86 16.93
CA VAL A 236 5.22 12.89 15.86
C VAL A 236 4.15 13.95 16.11
N GLY A 237 3.02 13.57 16.73
CA GLY A 237 1.87 14.42 16.95
C GLY A 237 0.87 14.42 15.78
N PHE A 238 -0.40 14.64 16.10
CA PHE A 238 -1.50 14.59 15.13
C PHE A 238 -1.36 15.62 14.01
N GLU A 239 -1.02 16.87 14.33
CA GLU A 239 -0.94 17.96 13.34
C GLU A 239 0.06 17.65 12.22
N ARG A 240 1.24 17.16 12.60
CA ARG A 240 2.31 16.84 11.65
C ARG A 240 1.98 15.60 10.81
N LEU A 241 1.38 14.57 11.42
CA LEU A 241 0.89 13.41 10.65
C LEU A 241 -0.21 13.79 9.66
N TRP A 242 -1.16 14.63 10.10
CA TRP A 242 -2.23 15.11 9.24
C TRP A 242 -1.70 15.95 8.08
N PHE A 243 -0.71 16.81 8.34
CA PHE A 243 -0.02 17.55 7.30
C PHE A 243 0.64 16.61 6.29
N CYS A 244 1.45 15.65 6.75
CA CYS A 244 2.17 14.71 5.88
C CYS A 244 1.23 13.83 5.05
N LEU A 245 0.23 13.23 5.68
CA LEU A 245 -0.60 12.20 5.04
C LEU A 245 -1.79 12.77 4.26
N VAL A 246 -2.32 13.93 4.66
CA VAL A 246 -3.58 14.47 4.09
C VAL A 246 -3.37 15.81 3.41
N GLN A 247 -2.82 16.80 4.12
CA GLN A 247 -2.73 18.16 3.54
C GLN A 247 -1.71 18.23 2.41
N ALA A 248 -0.54 17.61 2.57
CA ALA A 248 0.51 17.66 1.56
C ALA A 248 0.07 16.96 0.27
N VAL A 249 -0.59 15.80 0.37
CA VAL A 249 -1.14 15.09 -0.79
C VAL A 249 -2.25 15.92 -1.45
N SER A 250 -3.22 16.41 -0.68
CA SER A 250 -4.35 17.16 -1.25
C SER A 250 -3.97 18.49 -1.88
N ARG A 251 -2.92 19.17 -1.36
CA ARG A 251 -2.45 20.44 -1.90
C ARG A 251 -1.47 20.28 -3.06
N TYR A 252 -0.51 19.38 -2.94
CA TYR A 252 0.62 19.31 -3.89
C TYR A 252 0.50 18.19 -4.92
N ALA A 253 -0.21 17.10 -4.63
CA ALA A 253 -0.42 16.03 -5.62
C ALA A 253 -1.59 16.34 -6.57
N ALA A 254 -2.59 17.09 -6.11
CA ALA A 254 -3.77 17.47 -6.89
C ALA A 254 -3.49 18.48 -8.02
N GLU A 255 -2.29 19.08 -8.06
CA GLU A 255 -1.86 19.95 -9.17
C GLU A 255 -1.48 19.16 -10.43
N THR A 256 -1.35 17.83 -10.34
CA THR A 256 -1.36 17.00 -11.54
C THR A 256 -2.80 16.91 -12.04
N PRO A 257 -3.14 17.45 -13.22
CA PRO A 257 -4.52 17.47 -13.69
C PRO A 257 -5.04 16.04 -13.72
N TRP A 258 -6.13 15.80 -12.99
CA TRP A 258 -6.85 14.53 -12.91
C TRP A 258 -7.02 13.94 -14.30
N SER A 259 -6.12 13.05 -14.66
CA SER A 259 -6.19 12.36 -15.93
C SER A 259 -6.99 11.10 -15.65
N PHE A 260 -8.26 11.11 -16.05
CA PHE A 260 -9.15 9.93 -16.02
C PHE A 260 -8.65 8.87 -17.03
N GLY A 261 -7.37 8.49 -16.97
CA GLY A 261 -6.70 7.64 -17.96
C GLY A 261 -6.52 8.30 -19.34
N LEU A 262 -6.93 9.56 -19.52
CA LEU A 262 -6.61 10.35 -20.70
C LEU A 262 -5.14 10.81 -20.62
N PRO A 263 -4.38 10.87 -21.72
CA PRO A 263 -3.09 11.53 -21.70
C PRO A 263 -3.29 12.96 -21.20
N GLY A 264 -2.66 13.32 -20.07
CA GLY A 264 -2.71 14.69 -19.58
C GLY A 264 -2.26 15.64 -20.67
N ARG A 265 -2.88 16.83 -20.78
CA ARG A 265 -2.29 17.89 -21.60
C ARG A 265 -0.85 18.05 -21.14
N LEU A 266 0.12 17.89 -22.05
CA LEU A 266 1.55 18.01 -21.81
C LEU A 266 1.85 19.28 -21.00
N GLY A 267 1.85 19.14 -19.67
CA GLY A 267 2.05 20.21 -18.72
C GLY A 267 3.53 20.39 -18.50
N TRP A 268 4.23 20.96 -19.48
CA TRP A 268 5.64 21.39 -19.35
C TRP A 268 5.80 22.62 -18.44
N ARG A 269 4.86 22.88 -17.53
CA ARG A 269 5.02 23.89 -16.48
C ARG A 269 5.35 23.16 -15.19
N LEU A 270 6.62 22.79 -15.04
CA LEU A 270 7.19 22.53 -13.72
C LEU A 270 7.01 23.81 -12.90
N SER A 271 6.12 23.77 -11.91
CA SER A 271 6.05 24.81 -10.88
C SER A 271 7.41 24.87 -10.16
N PRO A 272 8.04 26.05 -10.01
CA PRO A 272 9.27 26.23 -9.24
C PRO A 272 9.18 25.73 -7.79
N ASP A 273 7.97 25.55 -7.26
CA ASP A 273 7.74 25.22 -5.85
C ASP A 273 8.03 23.74 -5.51
N CYS A 274 7.86 22.82 -6.47
CA CYS A 274 8.25 21.43 -6.29
C CYS A 274 9.78 21.28 -6.16
N CYS A 275 10.56 22.08 -6.89
CA CYS A 275 12.01 22.14 -6.71
C CYS A 275 12.42 22.73 -5.36
N ARG A 276 11.66 23.69 -4.81
CA ARG A 276 11.99 24.32 -3.52
C ARG A 276 11.86 23.35 -2.34
N ILE A 277 10.87 22.46 -2.34
CA ILE A 277 10.70 21.45 -1.28
C ILE A 277 11.83 20.40 -1.33
N TRP A 278 12.26 19.99 -2.53
CA TRP A 278 13.36 19.04 -2.73
C TRP A 278 14.76 19.64 -2.51
N LEU A 279 14.94 20.92 -2.85
CA LEU A 279 16.16 21.65 -2.52
C LEU A 279 16.25 21.87 -1.01
N PHE A 280 15.15 22.10 -0.29
CA PHE A 280 15.18 22.27 1.17
C PHE A 280 15.69 21.02 1.92
N THR A 281 15.30 19.82 1.48
CA THR A 281 15.80 18.56 2.06
C THR A 281 17.24 18.26 1.66
N SER A 282 17.67 18.66 0.46
CA SER A 282 19.06 18.49 -0.01
C SER A 282 20.02 19.53 0.61
N PHE A 283 19.58 20.76 0.86
CA PHE A 283 20.41 21.84 1.43
C PHE A 283 20.72 21.59 2.92
N CYS A 284 19.79 20.98 3.68
CA CYS A 284 20.07 20.54 5.05
C CYS A 284 21.15 19.44 5.12
N HIS A 285 21.38 18.70 4.03
CA HIS A 285 22.45 17.70 3.99
C HIS A 285 23.83 18.32 3.74
N TRP A 286 23.90 19.51 3.12
CA TRP A 286 25.18 20.16 2.80
C TRP A 286 25.76 20.98 3.97
N SER A 287 24.91 21.54 4.85
CA SER A 287 25.38 22.37 5.97
C SER A 287 26.03 21.59 7.12
N THR A 288 25.82 20.27 7.21
CA THR A 288 26.38 19.41 8.27
C THR A 288 27.80 18.90 7.99
N ARG A 289 28.40 19.26 6.83
CA ARG A 289 29.80 18.91 6.47
C ARG A 289 30.75 20.10 6.34
N LEU A 290 30.35 21.31 6.75
CA LEU A 290 31.25 22.46 6.72
C LEU A 290 32.02 22.59 8.05
N PRO A 291 33.34 22.84 8.01
CA PRO A 291 34.14 23.14 9.21
C PRO A 291 33.56 24.35 9.96
N SER A 292 33.76 24.35 11.27
CA SER A 292 33.17 25.20 12.32
C SER A 292 33.45 26.72 12.24
N GLY A 293 33.35 27.33 11.07
CA GLY A 293 33.66 28.75 10.86
C GLY A 293 32.45 29.69 10.71
N ASN A 294 31.25 29.20 10.40
CA ASN A 294 30.11 30.06 10.00
C ASN A 294 28.74 29.60 10.54
N ALA A 295 28.68 29.10 11.77
CA ALA A 295 27.44 28.60 12.37
C ALA A 295 26.39 29.70 12.71
N GLY A 296 26.78 30.98 12.73
CA GLY A 296 25.91 32.08 13.19
C GLY A 296 24.83 32.54 12.20
N ALA A 297 24.98 32.30 10.90
CA ALA A 297 24.09 32.88 9.88
C ALA A 297 22.95 31.94 9.43
N CYS A 298 23.05 30.63 9.66
CA CYS A 298 22.05 29.64 9.18
C CYS A 298 20.90 29.37 10.17
N ALA A 299 21.02 29.76 11.44
CA ALA A 299 19.98 29.48 12.44
C ALA A 299 18.69 30.30 12.24
N ALA A 300 18.74 31.41 11.50
CA ALA A 300 17.59 32.29 11.31
C ALA A 300 16.62 31.83 10.19
N THR A 301 17.06 30.97 9.27
CA THR A 301 16.29 30.58 8.07
C THR A 301 15.66 29.19 8.14
N CYS A 302 15.91 28.42 9.20
CA CYS A 302 15.35 27.07 9.40
C CYS A 302 14.13 27.06 10.34
N SER A 303 13.31 28.11 10.32
CA SER A 303 12.07 28.19 11.10
C SER A 303 10.91 27.64 10.28
N PHE A 304 10.31 26.52 10.71
CA PHE A 304 9.01 26.08 10.18
C PHE A 304 7.96 27.19 10.41
N PRO A 305 7.04 27.42 9.47
CA PRO A 305 5.90 28.31 9.73
C PRO A 305 5.02 27.68 10.83
N GLY A 306 5.17 28.14 12.06
CA GLY A 306 4.36 27.70 13.20
C GLY A 306 5.05 27.67 14.57
N THR A 307 6.39 27.65 14.63
CA THR A 307 7.10 27.63 15.93
C THR A 307 7.44 29.06 16.38
N ARG A 308 6.63 29.64 17.28
CA ARG A 308 7.07 30.82 18.05
C ARG A 308 8.14 30.38 19.05
N PRO A 309 9.31 31.06 19.11
CA PRO A 309 10.26 30.81 20.19
C PRO A 309 9.64 31.22 21.53
N ARG A 310 9.70 30.34 22.53
CA ARG A 310 9.49 30.72 23.94
C ARG A 310 10.65 31.62 24.35
N SER A 311 10.34 32.87 24.70
CA SER A 311 11.27 33.75 25.39
C SER A 311 11.52 33.22 26.80
N SER A 312 12.75 32.86 27.11
CA SER A 312 13.22 32.63 28.48
C SER A 312 13.51 33.98 29.15
N VAL A 313 12.90 34.18 30.33
CA VAL A 313 13.41 35.04 31.41
C VAL A 313 14.37 34.20 32.23
#